data_AF-A0AAP9ND01-F1
#
_entry.id   AF-A0AAP9ND01-F1
#
_cell.length_a   1.000
_cell.length_b   1.000
_cell.length_c   1.000
_cell.angle_alpha   90.00
_cell.angle_beta   90.00
_cell.angle_gamma   90.00
#
_symmetry.space_group_name_H-M   'P 1'
#
loop_
_entity.id
_entity.type
_entity.pdbx_description
1 polymer ?
#
loop_
_entity_poly.entity_id
_entity_poly.type
_entity_poly.pdbx_seq_one_letter_code
_entity_poly.pdbx_strand_id
1 'polypeptide(L)' 'MKKNKAKKTYEVNIDMKWSKDYKIKATSAAEAKRTAWEKFKSNPGKSLFEILAEKE' A
#
# COMPACT_ATOMS: atom_id res chain seq x y z
N MET A 1 29.45 5.16 21.24
CA MET A 1 28.19 4.46 21.59
C MET A 1 27.01 5.16 20.92
N LYS A 2 26.31 4.50 19.98
CA LYS A 2 25.09 5.06 19.39
C LYS A 2 24.01 5.07 20.47
N LYS A 3 23.55 6.25 20.90
CA LYS A 3 22.38 6.37 21.79
C LYS A 3 21.19 5.72 21.07
N ASN A 4 20.77 4.53 21.52
CA ASN A 4 19.52 3.95 21.07
C ASN A 4 18.40 4.89 21.53
N LYS A 5 17.85 5.66 20.60
CA LYS A 5 16.67 6.48 20.89
C LYS A 5 15.55 5.54 21.32
N ALA A 6 14.96 5.80 22.49
CA ALA A 6 13.80 5.05 22.96
C ALA A 6 12.71 5.11 21.89
N LYS A 7 12.23 3.93 21.46
CA LYS A 7 11.12 3.84 20.52
C LYS A 7 9.83 4.10 21.29
N LYS A 8 8.96 4.95 20.76
CA LYS A 8 7.60 5.17 21.26
C LYS A 8 6.62 4.43 20.37
N THR A 9 5.52 3.96 20.95
CA THR A 9 4.38 3.41 20.23
C THR A 9 3.53 4.56 19.71
N TYR A 10 3.07 4.46 18.46
CA TYR A 10 2.14 5.41 17.86
C TYR A 10 1.02 4.60 17.21
N GLU A 11 -0.21 5.05 17.36
CA GLU A 11 -1.31 4.58 16.52
C GLU A 11 -1.27 5.34 15.19
N VAL A 12 -1.34 4.60 14.09
CA VAL A 12 -1.26 5.16 12.74
C VAL A 12 -2.40 4.58 11.93
N ASN A 13 -3.18 5.47 11.30
CA ASN A 13 -4.21 5.09 10.36
C ASN A 13 -3.65 5.16 8.93
N ILE A 14 -3.98 4.15 8.11
CA ILE A 14 -3.66 4.14 6.68
C ILE A 14 -4.99 4.17 5.94
N ASP A 15 -5.37 5.34 5.41
CA ASP A 15 -6.55 5.51 4.56
C ASP A 15 -6.21 5.28 3.09
N MET A 16 -7.13 4.67 2.34
CA MET A 16 -6.93 4.23 0.96
C MET A 16 -7.97 4.86 0.01
N LYS A 17 -7.63 5.98 -0.65
CA LYS A 17 -8.42 6.58 -1.75
C LYS A 17 -7.92 6.21 -3.17
N TRP A 18 -8.00 4.94 -3.61
CA TRP A 18 -7.32 4.54 -4.87
C TRP A 18 -8.13 3.65 -5.82
N SER A 19 -8.34 4.16 -7.03
CA SER A 19 -8.48 3.36 -8.25
C SER A 19 -7.20 3.51 -9.07
N LYS A 20 -6.59 2.39 -9.48
CA LYS A 20 -5.41 2.37 -10.35
C LYS A 20 -5.67 1.47 -11.54
N ASP A 21 -5.49 2.01 -12.73
CA ASP A 21 -5.70 1.25 -13.95
C ASP A 21 -4.48 0.38 -14.28
N TYR A 22 -4.74 -0.87 -14.64
CA TYR A 22 -3.73 -1.83 -15.08
C TYR A 22 -4.05 -2.28 -16.50
N LYS A 23 -3.07 -2.16 -17.40
CA LYS A 23 -3.13 -2.84 -18.71
C LYS A 23 -2.54 -4.24 -18.56
N ILE A 24 -3.41 -5.26 -18.52
CA ILE A 24 -3.04 -6.67 -18.40
C ILE A 24 -3.38 -7.40 -19.70
N LYS A 25 -2.43 -8.15 -20.24
CA LYS A 25 -2.70 -9.15 -21.28
C LYS A 25 -3.15 -10.44 -20.59
N ALA A 26 -4.34 -10.95 -20.93
CA ALA A 26 -4.90 -12.17 -20.36
C ALA A 26 -5.86 -12.82 -21.35
N THR A 27 -6.12 -14.11 -21.18
CA THR A 27 -7.06 -14.89 -22.01
C THR A 27 -8.52 -14.74 -21.57
N SER A 28 -8.75 -14.26 -20.35
CA SER A 28 -10.09 -14.02 -19.79
C SER A 28 -10.12 -12.85 -18.82
N ALA A 29 -11.32 -12.32 -18.56
CA ALA A 29 -11.52 -11.25 -17.58
C ALA A 29 -11.20 -11.70 -16.14
N ALA A 30 -11.47 -12.97 -15.80
CA ALA A 30 -11.15 -13.52 -14.49
C ALA A 30 -9.63 -13.58 -14.26
N GLU A 31 -8.88 -14.01 -15.29
CA GLU A 31 -7.42 -14.02 -15.26
C GLU A 31 -6.84 -12.60 -15.17
N ALA A 32 -7.38 -11.64 -15.94
CA ALA A 32 -6.97 -10.25 -15.88
C ALA A 32 -7.14 -9.66 -14.47
N LYS A 33 -8.28 -9.91 -13.82
CA LYS A 33 -8.56 -9.46 -12.44
C LYS A 33 -7.58 -10.05 -11.44
N ARG A 34 -7.33 -11.36 -11.49
CA ARG A 34 -6.36 -12.03 -10.60
C ARG A 34 -4.96 -11.45 -10.77
N THR A 35 -4.49 -11.29 -12.00
CA THR A 35 -3.15 -10.76 -12.29
C THR A 35 -3.00 -9.30 -11.87
N ALA A 36 -4.04 -8.47 -12.07
CA ALA A 36 -4.05 -7.09 -11.57
C ALA A 36 -3.96 -7.05 -10.05
N TRP A 37 -4.70 -7.93 -9.36
CA TRP A 37 -4.67 -8.04 -7.90
C TRP A 37 -3.31 -8.48 -7.35
N GLU A 38 -2.67 -9.48 -7.96
CA GLU A 38 -1.33 -9.91 -7.55
C GLU A 38 -0.29 -8.79 -7.77
N LYS A 39 -0.37 -8.06 -8.88
CA LYS A 39 0.48 -6.88 -9.12
C LYS A 39 0.27 -5.77 -8.10
N PHE A 40 -0.99 -5.54 -7.70
CA PHE A 40 -1.33 -4.52 -6.72
C PHE A 40 -0.76 -4.85 -5.34
N LYS A 41 -0.97 -6.09 -4.85
CA LYS A 41 -0.48 -6.54 -3.54
C LYS A 41 1.04 -6.62 -3.43
N SER A 42 1.73 -6.95 -4.53
CA SER A 42 3.18 -7.18 -4.52
C SER A 42 4.00 -5.97 -4.08
N ASN A 43 3.63 -4.75 -4.51
CA ASN A 43 4.32 -3.53 -4.13
C ASN A 43 3.43 -2.31 -4.41
N PRO A 44 2.49 -1.98 -3.52
CA PRO A 44 1.76 -0.74 -3.65
C PRO A 44 2.74 0.40 -3.35
N GLY A 45 2.99 1.25 -4.35
CA GLY A 45 3.95 2.37 -4.20
C GLY A 45 3.55 3.28 -3.04
N LYS A 46 4.49 3.90 -2.32
CA LYS A 46 4.15 4.79 -1.20
C LYS A 46 3.29 5.99 -1.60
N SER A 47 3.40 6.42 -2.85
CA SER A 47 2.52 7.45 -3.39
C SER A 47 1.06 7.05 -3.25
N LEU A 48 0.77 5.74 -3.41
CA LEU A 48 -0.28 4.88 -2.85
C LEU A 48 -1.21 5.35 -1.71
N PHE A 49 -0.68 6.18 -0.83
CA PHE A 49 -1.14 6.22 0.54
C PHE A 49 -0.99 7.63 1.08
N GLU A 50 -2.01 8.06 1.80
CA GLU A 50 -1.92 9.21 2.69
C GLU A 50 -1.65 8.65 4.09
N ILE A 51 -0.47 8.93 4.63
CA ILE A 51 -0.07 8.44 5.96
C ILE A 51 -0.51 9.50 6.97
N LEU A 52 -1.58 9.21 7.70
CA LEU A 52 -2.10 10.07 8.76
C LEU A 52 -1.56 9.60 10.10
N ALA A 53 -0.89 10.50 10.81
CA ALA A 53 -0.47 10.28 12.18
C ALA A 53 -1.16 11.32 13.05
N GLU A 54 -2.07 10.86 13.92
CA GLU A 54 -2.54 11.69 15.02
C GLU A 54 -1.46 11.74 16.10
N LYS A 55 -1.28 12.92 16.68
CA LYS A 55 -0.33 13.15 17.75
C LYS A 55 -1.14 13.40 19.02
N GLU A 56 -1.07 12.46 19.97
CA GLU A 56 -1.48 12.70 21.37
C GLU A 56 -0.64 13.82 22.00
#